data_AF-A0A9D8FT18-F1
#
_entry.id   AF-A0A9D8FT18-F1
#
_cell.length_a   1.000
_cell.length_b   1.000
_cell.length_c   1.000
_cell.angle_alpha   90.00
_cell.angle_beta   90.00
_cell.angle_gamma   90.00
#
_symmetry.space_group_name_H-M   'P 1'
#
loop_
_entity.id
_entity.type
_entity.pdbx_description
1 polymer ?
#
loop_
_entity_poly.entity_id
_entity_poly.type
_entity_poly.pdbx_seq_one_letter_code
_entity_poly.pdbx_strand_id
1 'polypeptide(L)'
;MTTENDLPQDGQAEIDLAMQVANIATLVTAALRSGDSSARSELAGRLTVARDRLEQAVAPPGLVPFIDVMRGLLEDQDVSAREDELPGAYRAVYEQVVDDMQAEADEGELTLRQVLDEVTHNVILAMKHGTHHQRRMVANTLLRMQHESVRRPDLQPLIEYLQAGQALLQEQDPRPFAQHLRGTFREKWDQVLEALRT
;
A
#
# COMPACT_ATOMS: atom_id res chain seq x y z
N MET A 1 -14.37 48.92 0.49
CA MET A 1 -13.64 48.56 -0.74
C MET A 1 -12.85 47.31 -0.41
N THR A 2 -13.33 46.20 -0.96
CA THR A 2 -12.82 44.84 -0.78
C THR A 2 -11.47 44.70 -1.45
N THR A 3 -10.46 44.28 -0.70
CA THR A 3 -9.21 43.71 -1.24
C THR A 3 -9.53 42.31 -1.74
N GLU A 4 -9.78 42.19 -3.04
CA GLU A 4 -9.71 40.90 -3.73
C GLU A 4 -8.26 40.42 -3.70
N ASN A 5 -8.09 39.28 -3.04
CA ASN A 5 -6.82 38.62 -2.83
C ASN A 5 -6.59 37.75 -4.08
N ASP A 6 -6.14 38.37 -5.18
CA ASP A 6 -5.77 37.66 -6.40
C ASP A 6 -4.51 36.82 -6.11
N LEU A 7 -4.72 35.53 -5.86
CA LEU A 7 -3.66 34.54 -5.88
C LEU A 7 -3.04 34.52 -7.29
N PRO A 8 -1.70 34.39 -7.42
CA PRO A 8 -1.08 34.21 -8.73
C PRO A 8 -1.71 33.02 -9.45
N GLN A 9 -2.02 33.17 -10.75
CA GLN A 9 -2.72 32.15 -11.56
C GLN A 9 -2.08 30.75 -11.47
N ASP A 10 -0.76 30.69 -11.29
CA ASP A 10 -0.02 29.43 -11.12
C ASP A 10 -0.37 28.70 -9.82
N GLY A 11 -0.61 29.42 -8.72
CA GLY A 11 -0.98 28.81 -7.43
C GLY A 11 -2.41 28.27 -7.42
N GLN A 12 -3.32 28.88 -8.19
CA GLN A 12 -4.71 28.40 -8.29
C GLN A 12 -4.79 27.07 -9.05
N ALA A 13 -4.02 26.92 -10.13
CA ALA A 13 -3.96 25.69 -10.90
C ALA A 13 -3.37 24.52 -10.10
N GLU A 14 -2.36 24.78 -9.26
CA GLU A 14 -1.80 23.77 -8.35
C GLU A 14 -2.80 23.32 -7.28
N ILE A 15 -3.56 24.27 -6.70
CA ILE A 15 -4.62 23.96 -5.73
C ILE A 15 -5.72 23.12 -6.37
N ASP A 16 -6.16 23.49 -7.57
CA ASP A 16 -7.20 22.75 -8.31
C ASP A 16 -6.74 21.32 -8.64
N LEU A 17 -5.47 21.14 -9.03
CA LEU A 17 -4.89 19.84 -9.27
C LEU A 17 -4.82 18.99 -7.98
N ALA A 18 -4.36 19.58 -6.88
CA ALA A 18 -4.31 18.88 -5.59
C ALA A 18 -5.70 18.41 -5.15
N MET A 19 -6.73 19.24 -5.32
CA MET A 19 -8.12 18.86 -5.03
C MET A 19 -8.61 17.72 -5.95
N GLN A 20 -8.27 17.74 -7.23
CA GLN A 20 -8.64 16.67 -8.15
C GLN A 20 -8.01 15.34 -7.75
N VAL A 21 -6.72 15.35 -7.40
CA VAL A 21 -5.97 14.17 -6.95
C VAL A 21 -6.58 13.62 -5.65
N ALA A 22 -6.85 14.48 -4.68
CA ALA A 22 -7.47 14.09 -3.42
C ALA A 22 -8.89 13.51 -3.61
N ASN A 23 -9.66 14.06 -4.55
CA ASN A 23 -10.99 13.57 -4.86
C ASN A 23 -10.95 12.19 -5.53
N ILE A 24 -10.02 11.98 -6.48
CA ILE A 24 -9.80 10.66 -7.10
C ILE A 24 -9.43 9.64 -6.02
N ALA A 25 -8.47 9.96 -5.15
CA ALA A 25 -8.05 9.08 -4.06
C ALA A 25 -9.20 8.70 -3.13
N THR A 26 -10.03 9.68 -2.74
CA THR A 26 -11.22 9.47 -1.91
C THR A 26 -12.21 8.51 -2.57
N LEU A 27 -12.53 8.74 -3.86
CA LEU A 27 -13.48 7.91 -4.59
C LEU A 27 -12.97 6.48 -4.79
N VAL A 28 -11.68 6.33 -5.11
CA VAL A 28 -11.03 5.03 -5.28
C VAL A 28 -11.05 4.26 -3.96
N THR A 29 -10.68 4.91 -2.85
CA THR A 29 -10.71 4.31 -1.51
C THR A 29 -12.12 3.83 -1.14
N ALA A 30 -13.13 4.67 -1.37
CA ALA A 30 -14.53 4.32 -1.10
C ALA A 30 -15.01 3.13 -1.94
N ALA A 31 -14.66 3.09 -3.23
CA ALA A 31 -15.02 1.99 -4.13
C ALA A 31 -14.29 0.68 -3.80
N LEU A 32 -13.03 0.76 -3.34
CA LEU A 32 -12.28 -0.41 -2.91
C LEU A 32 -12.81 -0.95 -1.57
N ARG A 33 -13.16 -0.09 -0.62
CA ARG A 33 -13.73 -0.49 0.68
C ARG A 33 -15.13 -1.08 0.57
N SER A 34 -15.96 -0.62 -0.35
CA SER A 34 -17.34 -1.12 -0.47
C SER A 34 -17.41 -2.60 -0.90
N GLY A 35 -16.33 -3.14 -1.48
CA GLY A 35 -16.31 -4.49 -2.07
C GLY A 35 -17.24 -4.65 -3.28
N ASP A 36 -17.88 -3.57 -3.74
CA ASP A 36 -18.82 -3.59 -4.86
C ASP A 36 -18.06 -3.56 -6.19
N SER A 37 -18.01 -4.71 -6.85
CA SER A 37 -17.36 -4.87 -8.15
C SER A 37 -18.01 -4.02 -9.25
N SER A 38 -19.30 -3.71 -9.15
CA SER A 38 -19.99 -2.81 -10.09
C SER A 38 -19.53 -1.37 -9.88
N ALA A 39 -19.44 -0.91 -8.64
CA ALA A 39 -18.95 0.44 -8.31
C ALA A 39 -17.49 0.62 -8.73
N ARG A 40 -16.65 -0.40 -8.52
CA ARG A 40 -15.25 -0.41 -8.98
C ARG A 40 -15.14 -0.30 -10.50
N SER A 41 -15.91 -1.12 -11.22
CA SER A 41 -15.94 -1.13 -12.69
C SER A 41 -16.43 0.20 -13.27
N GLU A 42 -17.49 0.78 -12.70
CA GLU A 42 -18.00 2.09 -13.11
C GLU A 42 -16.94 3.18 -12.91
N LEU A 43 -16.29 3.22 -11.74
CA LEU A 43 -15.26 4.20 -11.45
C LEU A 43 -14.03 4.03 -12.35
N ALA A 44 -13.60 2.79 -12.62
CA ALA A 44 -12.52 2.50 -13.56
C ALA A 44 -12.83 2.99 -14.99
N GLY A 45 -14.09 2.81 -15.43
CA GLY A 45 -14.58 3.34 -16.71
C GLY A 45 -14.55 4.87 -16.74
N ARG A 46 -14.97 5.53 -15.66
CA ARG A 46 -14.91 7.01 -15.54
C ARG A 46 -13.47 7.53 -15.57
N LEU A 47 -12.55 6.85 -14.89
CA LEU A 47 -11.12 7.18 -14.91
C LEU A 47 -10.51 7.00 -16.30
N THR A 48 -10.93 5.98 -17.06
CA THR A 48 -10.51 5.79 -18.46
C THR A 48 -10.92 6.97 -19.34
N VAL A 49 -12.19 7.42 -19.25
CA VAL A 49 -12.64 8.60 -20.01
C VAL A 49 -11.89 9.87 -19.59
N ALA A 50 -11.60 10.04 -18.30
CA ALA A 50 -10.84 11.18 -17.79
C ALA A 50 -9.39 11.16 -18.31
N ARG A 51 -8.73 10.00 -18.26
CA ARG A 51 -7.39 9.76 -18.81
C ARG A 51 -7.32 10.16 -20.29
N ASP A 52 -8.24 9.66 -21.12
CA ASP A 52 -8.21 9.90 -22.57
C ASP A 52 -8.40 11.39 -22.90
N ARG A 53 -9.21 12.11 -22.10
CA ARG A 53 -9.36 13.57 -22.22
C ARG A 53 -8.10 14.32 -21.80
N LEU A 54 -7.42 13.85 -20.75
CA LEU A 54 -6.18 14.44 -20.27
C LEU A 54 -5.01 14.20 -21.24
N GLU A 55 -4.96 13.05 -21.92
CA GLU A 55 -3.95 12.80 -22.98
C GLU A 55 -4.13 13.73 -24.19
N GLN A 56 -5.37 14.14 -24.47
CA GLN A 56 -5.68 15.10 -25.54
C GLN A 56 -5.43 16.56 -25.11
N ALA A 57 -5.31 16.81 -23.80
CA ALA A 57 -4.97 18.10 -23.24
C ALA A 57 -3.48 18.16 -22.85
N VAL A 58 -2.95 19.35 -22.59
CA VAL A 58 -1.64 19.47 -21.95
C VAL A 58 -1.82 19.18 -20.45
N ALA A 59 -1.87 17.89 -20.10
CA ALA A 59 -2.03 17.45 -18.71
C ALA A 59 -0.77 17.71 -17.88
N PRO A 60 -0.93 17.98 -16.56
CA PRO A 60 0.20 18.02 -15.64
C PRO A 60 1.03 16.73 -15.66
N PRO A 61 2.37 16.82 -15.59
CA PRO A 61 3.23 15.66 -15.56
C PRO A 61 2.88 14.74 -14.39
N GLY A 62 2.74 13.44 -14.66
CA GLY A 62 2.43 12.44 -13.63
C GLY A 62 0.94 12.22 -13.34
N LEU A 63 0.03 13.13 -13.75
CA LEU A 63 -1.40 12.96 -13.53
C LEU A 63 -1.98 11.75 -14.30
N VAL A 64 -1.60 11.59 -15.57
CA VAL A 64 -2.03 10.43 -16.38
C VAL A 64 -1.51 9.11 -15.79
N PRO A 65 -0.20 8.96 -15.48
CA PRO A 65 0.31 7.81 -14.75
C PRO A 65 -0.41 7.54 -13.42
N PHE A 66 -0.73 8.58 -12.65
CA PHE A 66 -1.47 8.44 -11.39
C PHE A 66 -2.88 7.86 -11.61
N ILE A 67 -3.60 8.34 -12.62
CA ILE A 67 -4.91 7.80 -12.99
C ILE A 67 -4.80 6.34 -13.44
N ASP A 68 -3.75 5.97 -14.18
CA ASP A 68 -3.50 4.59 -14.60
C ASP A 68 -3.23 3.66 -13.41
N VAL A 69 -2.52 4.12 -12.39
CA VAL A 69 -2.30 3.39 -11.14
C VAL A 69 -3.63 3.22 -10.37
N MET A 70 -4.40 4.30 -10.20
CA MET A 70 -5.70 4.24 -9.50
C MET A 70 -6.70 3.32 -10.21
N ARG A 71 -6.75 3.36 -11.55
CA ARG A 71 -7.56 2.44 -12.35
C ARG A 71 -7.11 0.99 -12.16
N GLY A 72 -5.81 0.74 -12.24
CA GLY A 72 -5.28 -0.62 -12.05
C GLY A 72 -5.64 -1.19 -10.68
N LEU A 73 -5.62 -0.38 -9.61
CA LEU A 73 -6.12 -0.79 -8.29
C LEU A 73 -7.60 -1.22 -8.35
N LEU A 74 -8.46 -0.43 -8.98
CA LEU A 74 -9.89 -0.74 -9.15
C LEU A 74 -10.15 -2.00 -10.00
N GLU A 75 -9.17 -2.45 -10.77
CA GLU A 75 -9.24 -3.63 -11.65
C GLU A 75 -8.46 -4.84 -11.09
N ASP A 76 -8.00 -4.78 -9.83
CA ASP A 76 -7.14 -5.80 -9.19
C ASP A 76 -5.84 -6.08 -9.96
N GLN A 77 -5.37 -5.10 -10.74
CA GLN A 77 -4.10 -5.20 -11.46
C GLN A 77 -2.91 -4.95 -10.54
N ASP A 78 -1.80 -5.59 -10.87
CA ASP A 78 -0.52 -5.27 -10.27
C ASP A 78 0.00 -3.94 -10.82
N VAL A 79 -0.10 -2.89 -10.02
CA VAL A 79 0.31 -1.53 -10.39
C VAL A 79 1.68 -1.14 -9.87
N SER A 80 2.39 -2.05 -9.24
CA SER A 80 3.61 -1.74 -8.48
C SER A 80 4.71 -1.11 -9.35
N ALA A 81 4.96 -1.67 -10.54
CA ALA A 81 5.93 -1.11 -11.47
C ALA A 81 5.54 0.30 -11.97
N ARG A 82 4.23 0.56 -12.11
CA ARG A 82 3.71 1.88 -12.56
C ARG A 82 3.75 2.91 -11.43
N GLU A 83 3.59 2.47 -10.19
CA GLU A 83 3.67 3.34 -9.02
C GLU A 83 5.10 3.79 -8.72
N ASP A 84 6.11 2.93 -8.96
CA ASP A 84 7.52 3.27 -8.81
C ASP A 84 7.96 4.40 -9.77
N GLU A 85 7.18 4.65 -10.82
CA GLU A 85 7.38 5.73 -11.79
C GLU A 85 6.63 7.02 -11.41
N LEU A 86 5.76 7.00 -10.40
CA LEU A 86 5.01 8.18 -9.98
C LEU A 86 5.90 9.24 -9.33
N PRO A 87 5.67 10.54 -9.61
CA PRO A 87 6.28 11.61 -8.83
C PRO A 87 5.89 11.51 -7.35
N GLY A 88 6.79 11.92 -6.45
CA GLY A 88 6.65 11.70 -5.00
C GLY A 88 5.32 12.17 -4.39
N ALA A 89 4.75 13.28 -4.87
CA ALA A 89 3.45 13.77 -4.40
C ALA A 89 2.29 12.81 -4.74
N TYR A 90 2.29 12.24 -5.94
CA TYR A 90 1.29 11.25 -6.35
C TYR A 90 1.50 9.90 -5.67
N ARG A 91 2.76 9.52 -5.43
CA ARG A 91 3.11 8.32 -4.67
C ARG A 91 2.58 8.36 -3.24
N ALA A 92 2.76 9.48 -2.54
CA ALA A 92 2.26 9.65 -1.19
C ALA A 92 0.72 9.47 -1.11
N VAL A 93 -0.01 9.97 -2.11
CA VAL A 93 -1.47 9.78 -2.19
C VAL A 93 -1.82 8.32 -2.46
N TYR A 94 -1.10 7.63 -3.34
CA TYR A 94 -1.26 6.20 -3.54
C TYR A 94 -1.04 5.40 -2.25
N GLU A 95 0.04 5.71 -1.52
CA GLU A 95 0.36 5.06 -0.25
C GLU A 95 -0.77 5.25 0.76
N GLN A 96 -1.35 6.46 0.82
CA GLN A 96 -2.51 6.73 1.67
C GLN A 96 -3.73 5.90 1.29
N VAL A 97 -4.06 5.79 0.00
CA VAL A 97 -5.19 4.95 -0.48
C VAL A 97 -4.98 3.49 -0.07
N VAL A 98 -3.76 2.99 -0.26
CA VAL A 98 -3.36 1.64 0.14
C VAL A 98 -3.47 1.44 1.65
N ASP A 99 -2.97 2.38 2.44
CA ASP A 99 -3.00 2.33 3.90
C ASP A 99 -4.43 2.35 4.44
N ASP A 100 -5.32 3.13 3.81
CA ASP A 100 -6.73 3.23 4.16
C ASP A 100 -7.49 1.94 3.85
N MET A 101 -7.08 1.16 2.84
CA MET A 101 -7.67 -0.16 2.59
C MET A 101 -7.31 -1.20 3.66
N GLN A 102 -6.21 -1.00 4.40
CA GLN A 102 -5.73 -1.95 5.41
C GLN A 102 -6.28 -1.68 6.82
N ALA A 103 -6.95 -0.55 7.06
CA ALA A 103 -7.27 -0.06 8.40
C ALA A 103 -8.49 -0.74 9.09
N GLU A 104 -9.12 -1.74 8.49
CA GLU A 104 -10.28 -2.45 9.08
C GLU A 104 -9.97 -3.92 9.43
N ALA A 105 -8.81 -4.20 10.02
CA ALA A 105 -8.61 -5.48 10.71
C ALA A 105 -9.30 -5.39 12.09
N ASP A 106 -10.32 -6.25 12.30
CA ASP A 106 -11.08 -6.42 13.54
C ASP A 106 -10.19 -6.19 14.79
N GLU A 107 -10.52 -5.17 15.58
CA GLU A 107 -9.84 -4.84 16.84
C GLU A 107 -10.17 -5.89 17.92
N GLY A 108 -9.68 -7.11 17.75
CA GLY A 108 -9.55 -8.09 18.82
C GLY A 108 -8.16 -7.99 19.45
N GLU A 109 -8.05 -8.08 20.78
CA GLU A 109 -6.75 -8.28 21.43
C GLU A 109 -6.19 -9.66 21.03
N LEU A 110 -5.34 -9.68 20.00
CA LEU A 110 -4.61 -10.88 19.62
C LEU A 110 -3.47 -11.13 20.61
N THR A 111 -3.34 -12.37 21.05
CA THR A 111 -2.13 -12.82 21.77
C THR A 111 -0.93 -12.80 20.82
N LEU A 112 0.29 -12.62 21.35
CA LEU A 112 1.53 -12.64 20.56
C LEU A 112 1.66 -13.91 19.69
N ARG A 113 1.16 -15.05 20.17
CA ARG A 113 1.15 -16.31 19.41
C ARG A 113 0.24 -16.22 18.18
N GLN A 114 -0.96 -15.65 18.32
CA GLN A 114 -1.88 -15.47 17.20
C GLN A 114 -1.30 -14.49 16.17
N VAL A 115 -0.71 -13.39 16.63
CA VAL A 115 0.00 -12.45 15.75
C VAL A 115 1.10 -13.16 14.95
N LEU A 116 1.90 -14.00 15.61
CA LEU A 116 2.94 -14.77 14.92
C LEU A 116 2.38 -15.76 13.91
N ASP A 117 1.33 -16.50 14.27
CA ASP A 117 0.67 -17.45 13.37
C ASP A 117 0.12 -16.74 12.12
N GLU A 118 -0.52 -15.58 12.31
CA GLU A 118 -1.12 -14.80 11.24
C GLU A 118 -0.08 -14.15 10.32
N VAL A 119 0.96 -13.53 10.89
CA VAL A 119 2.08 -12.98 10.09
C VAL A 119 2.75 -14.10 9.29
N THR A 120 3.00 -15.25 9.92
CA THR A 120 3.60 -16.41 9.24
C THR A 120 2.74 -16.86 8.06
N HIS A 121 1.43 -16.99 8.28
CA HIS A 121 0.48 -17.38 7.25
C HIS A 121 0.45 -16.38 6.10
N ASN A 122 0.32 -15.08 6.41
CA ASN A 122 0.23 -14.01 5.41
C ASN A 122 1.50 -13.88 4.58
N VAL A 123 2.68 -14.00 5.19
CA VAL A 123 3.97 -14.00 4.47
C VAL A 123 4.03 -15.20 3.51
N ILE A 124 3.69 -16.41 3.96
CA ILE A 124 3.69 -17.61 3.11
C ILE A 124 2.70 -17.46 1.95
N LEU A 125 1.47 -17.03 2.24
CA LEU A 125 0.42 -16.86 1.24
C LEU A 125 0.83 -15.84 0.17
N ALA A 126 1.33 -14.68 0.59
CA ALA A 126 1.77 -13.63 -0.31
C ALA A 126 3.00 -14.06 -1.14
N MET A 127 3.96 -14.79 -0.55
CA MET A 127 5.13 -15.26 -1.29
C MET A 127 4.81 -16.37 -2.29
N LYS A 128 3.89 -17.29 -1.99
CA LYS A 128 3.54 -18.40 -2.89
C LYS A 128 2.55 -18.03 -3.98
N HIS A 129 1.56 -17.21 -3.62
CA HIS A 129 0.38 -16.98 -4.45
C HIS A 129 0.08 -15.51 -4.67
N GLY A 130 0.80 -14.62 -3.99
CA GLY A 130 0.56 -13.19 -4.05
C GLY A 130 1.13 -12.52 -5.29
N THR A 131 0.39 -11.55 -5.82
CA THR A 131 0.92 -10.56 -6.78
C THR A 131 2.01 -9.72 -6.13
N HIS A 132 2.80 -8.96 -6.92
CA HIS A 132 3.78 -8.05 -6.34
C HIS A 132 3.08 -6.98 -5.49
N HIS A 133 1.93 -6.47 -5.94
CA HIS A 133 1.10 -5.58 -5.15
C HIS A 133 0.70 -6.22 -3.80
N GLN A 134 0.21 -7.45 -3.79
CA GLN A 134 -0.16 -8.14 -2.54
C GLN A 134 1.05 -8.36 -1.61
N ARG A 135 2.22 -8.72 -2.15
CA ARG A 135 3.46 -8.84 -1.36
C ARG A 135 3.85 -7.50 -0.73
N ARG A 136 3.74 -6.41 -1.48
CA ARG A 136 3.98 -5.06 -0.98
C ARG A 136 2.96 -4.62 0.08
N MET A 137 1.69 -4.95 -0.10
CA MET A 137 0.64 -4.71 0.89
C MET A 137 0.99 -5.36 2.23
N VAL A 138 1.33 -6.66 2.22
CA VAL A 138 1.74 -7.38 3.44
C VAL A 138 3.01 -6.76 4.02
N ALA A 139 4.01 -6.43 3.19
CA ALA A 139 5.24 -5.80 3.65
C ALA A 139 4.99 -4.47 4.38
N ASN A 140 4.06 -3.65 3.88
CA ASN A 140 3.65 -2.40 4.51
C ASN A 140 2.92 -2.64 5.85
N THR A 141 2.05 -3.66 5.92
CA THR A 141 1.43 -4.07 7.19
C THR A 141 2.48 -4.46 8.22
N LEU A 142 3.49 -5.25 7.83
CA LEU A 142 4.58 -5.64 8.74
C LEU A 142 5.39 -4.42 9.21
N LEU A 143 5.62 -3.43 8.34
CA LEU A 143 6.31 -2.18 8.70
C LEU A 143 5.52 -1.38 9.73
N ARG A 144 4.19 -1.28 9.57
CA ARG A 144 3.33 -0.60 10.53
C ARG A 144 3.39 -1.27 11.91
N MET A 145 3.29 -2.60 11.95
CA MET A 145 3.44 -3.37 13.17
C MET A 145 4.81 -3.14 13.85
N GLN A 146 5.90 -3.05 13.08
CA GLN A 146 7.22 -2.71 13.62
C GLN A 146 7.21 -1.33 14.31
N HIS A 147 6.62 -0.32 13.66
CA HIS A 147 6.53 1.03 14.21
C HIS A 147 5.73 1.09 15.51
N GLU A 148 4.64 0.33 15.60
CA GLU A 148 3.82 0.23 16.82
C GLU A 148 4.54 -0.52 17.96
N SER A 149 5.39 -1.48 17.60
CA SER A 149 6.18 -2.26 18.55
C SER A 149 7.48 -1.57 18.99
N VAL A 150 7.99 -0.57 18.28
CA VAL A 150 9.32 0.03 18.54
C VAL A 150 9.50 0.60 19.95
N ARG A 151 8.41 1.00 20.60
CA ARG A 151 8.42 1.56 21.97
C ARG A 151 8.37 0.49 23.06
N ARG A 152 8.31 -0.80 22.70
CA ARG A 152 8.16 -1.95 23.60
C ARG A 152 9.39 -2.87 23.47
N PRO A 153 10.40 -2.74 24.35
CA PRO A 153 11.63 -3.54 24.26
C PRO A 153 11.42 -5.06 24.36
N ASP A 154 10.35 -5.49 25.04
CA ASP A 154 9.93 -6.89 25.16
C ASP A 154 9.47 -7.49 23.82
N LEU A 155 9.08 -6.64 22.86
CA LEU A 155 8.68 -7.04 21.51
C LEU A 155 9.84 -7.01 20.50
N GLN A 156 11.08 -6.80 20.94
CA GLN A 156 12.24 -6.80 20.05
C GLN A 156 12.33 -8.05 19.14
N PRO A 157 12.10 -9.29 19.65
CA PRO A 157 12.09 -10.48 18.79
C PRO A 157 10.97 -10.48 17.74
N LEU A 158 9.83 -9.84 18.03
CA LEU A 158 8.75 -9.65 17.06
C LEU A 158 9.19 -8.67 15.97
N ILE A 159 9.82 -7.55 16.32
CA ILE A 159 10.31 -6.57 15.34
C ILE A 159 11.31 -7.24 14.38
N GLU A 160 12.26 -8.02 14.88
CA GLU A 160 13.22 -8.76 14.05
C GLU A 160 12.53 -9.76 13.11
N TYR A 161 11.47 -10.43 13.59
CA TYR A 161 10.68 -11.36 12.80
C TYR A 161 9.93 -10.65 11.67
N LEU A 162 9.30 -9.51 12.00
CA LEU A 162 8.59 -8.67 11.03
C LEU A 162 9.55 -8.11 9.97
N GLN A 163 10.75 -7.69 10.36
CA GLN A 163 11.80 -7.21 9.45
C GLN A 163 12.26 -8.31 8.48
N ALA A 164 12.47 -9.53 8.97
CA ALA A 164 12.83 -10.66 8.13
C ALA A 164 11.72 -10.99 7.11
N GLY A 165 10.46 -11.00 7.54
CA GLY A 165 9.31 -11.19 6.65
C GLY A 165 9.15 -10.08 5.62
N GLN A 166 9.34 -8.82 6.03
CA GLN A 166 9.28 -7.67 5.14
C GLN A 166 10.38 -7.73 4.07
N ALA A 167 11.63 -7.99 4.46
CA ALA A 167 12.74 -8.12 3.54
C ALA A 167 12.48 -9.22 2.51
N LEU A 168 11.95 -10.36 2.95
CA LEU A 168 11.59 -11.48 2.08
C LEU A 168 10.51 -11.09 1.05
N LEU A 169 9.45 -10.42 1.49
CA LEU A 169 8.35 -9.95 0.62
C LEU A 169 8.80 -8.91 -0.40
N GLN A 170 9.84 -8.14 -0.08
CA GLN A 170 10.45 -7.13 -0.95
C GLN A 170 11.63 -7.66 -1.77
N GLU A 171 11.83 -8.98 -1.82
CA GLU A 171 12.92 -9.64 -2.57
C GLU A 171 14.34 -9.19 -2.12
N GLN A 172 14.45 -8.73 -0.87
CA GLN A 172 15.71 -8.38 -0.21
C GLN A 172 16.24 -9.56 0.61
N ASP A 173 17.51 -9.52 1.00
CA ASP A 173 18.11 -10.54 1.85
C ASP A 173 17.55 -10.48 3.28
N PRO A 174 16.81 -11.48 3.77
CA PRO A 174 16.26 -11.47 5.11
C PRO A 174 17.26 -11.90 6.19
N ARG A 175 18.44 -12.44 5.82
CA ARG A 175 19.42 -13.00 6.76
C ARG A 175 19.91 -12.03 7.84
N PRO A 176 20.15 -10.72 7.57
CA PRO A 176 20.60 -9.77 8.59
C PRO A 176 19.64 -9.68 9.77
N PHE A 177 18.35 -9.87 9.53
CA PHE A 177 17.31 -9.84 10.56
C PHE A 177 17.06 -11.24 11.13
N ALA A 178 16.95 -12.25 10.26
CA ALA A 178 16.62 -13.62 10.65
C ALA A 178 17.70 -14.32 11.51
N GLN A 179 18.95 -13.87 11.46
CA GLN A 179 20.05 -14.46 12.25
C GLN A 179 19.89 -14.24 13.77
N HIS A 180 19.13 -13.22 14.18
CA HIS A 180 18.90 -12.88 15.58
C HIS A 180 17.71 -13.62 16.20
N LEU A 181 16.84 -14.21 15.38
CA LEU A 181 15.66 -14.94 15.84
C LEU A 181 16.01 -16.15 16.71
N ARG A 182 15.24 -16.35 17.77
CA ARG A 182 15.38 -17.46 18.74
C ARG A 182 14.01 -18.02 19.13
N GLY A 183 13.99 -19.24 19.66
CA GLY A 183 12.79 -19.91 20.16
C GLY A 183 11.66 -19.96 19.12
N THR A 184 10.43 -19.67 19.56
CA THR A 184 9.24 -19.72 18.69
C THR A 184 9.35 -18.85 17.44
N PHE A 185 10.01 -17.69 17.51
CA PHE A 185 10.23 -16.84 16.32
C PHE A 185 11.12 -17.53 15.28
N ARG A 186 12.13 -18.27 15.73
CA ARG A 186 12.99 -19.06 14.84
C ARG A 186 12.22 -20.22 14.22
N GLU A 187 11.43 -20.94 15.03
CA GLU A 187 10.58 -22.04 14.54
C GLU A 187 9.60 -21.56 13.46
N LYS A 188 8.97 -20.39 13.67
CA LYS A 188 8.08 -19.78 12.67
C LYS A 188 8.82 -19.33 11.41
N TRP A 189 10.01 -18.78 11.55
CA TRP A 189 10.83 -18.43 10.41
C TRP A 189 11.23 -19.67 9.58
N ASP A 190 11.62 -20.75 10.25
CA ASP A 190 11.93 -22.01 9.57
C ASP A 190 10.69 -22.60 8.88
N GLN A 191 9.49 -22.43 9.45
CA GLN A 191 8.22 -22.78 8.80
C GLN A 191 7.98 -21.98 7.51
N VAL A 192 8.26 -20.67 7.51
CA VAL A 192 8.19 -19.84 6.29
C VAL A 192 9.14 -20.38 5.23
N LEU A 193 10.42 -20.59 5.59
CA LEU A 193 11.43 -21.07 4.65
C LEU A 193 11.09 -22.46 4.07
N GLU A 194 10.59 -23.36 4.90
CA GLU A 194 10.22 -24.70 4.47
C GLU A 194 9.00 -24.68 3.55
N ALA A 195 8.00 -23.86 3.88
CA ALA A 195 6.85 -23.68 3.00
C ALA A 195 7.31 -23.21 1.62
N LEU A 196 8.21 -22.24 1.51
CA LEU A 196 8.67 -21.70 0.22
C LEU A 196 9.55 -22.66 -0.62
N ARG A 197 10.01 -23.77 -0.05
CA ARG A 197 10.73 -24.82 -0.79
C ARG A 197 9.82 -25.85 -1.45
N THR A 198 8.55 -25.90 -1.04
CA THR A 198 7.53 -26.89 -1.47
C THR A 198 6.58 -26.28 -2.49
#